data_AF-A0A1J3CXQ3-F1
#
_entry.id   AF-A0A1J3CXQ3-F1
#
_cell.length_a   1.000
_cell.length_b   1.000
_cell.length_c   1.000
_cell.angle_alpha   90.00
_cell.angle_beta   90.00
_cell.angle_gamma   90.00
#
_symmetry.space_group_name_H-M   'P 1'
#
loop_
_entity.id
_entity.type
_entity.pdbx_description
1 polymer ?
#
loop_
_entity_poly.entity_id
_entity_poly.type
_entity_poly.pdbx_seq_one_letter_code
_entity_poly.pdbx_strand_id
1 'polypeptide(L)'
;PLICDAYISDQLPNSTLKYLKFRFRTNNKIHLLLLSLSLSLSLSQYSVLFQFLAEAMVFLSWGRPSSEQQQQVINKAGTFNYDNKYRGASSRSAAKLKEDSEVDKDGFLINHSRVLVGYGKESYEKGKKALQNWKHFGMDWAFVDPKTRVETGNKFCICVKQVLPWVMLPLQVVYVDEIRKSRKGPARFGYGSGTLQGHLLAGEERFSVELDGDGKVWYEITSLSKPAHFLSFLGYPYVKLRQKHFAHHSSHALLKHVHDSSSPP
;
A
#
# COMPACT_ATOMS: atom_id res chain seq x y z
N PRO A 1 -19.94 -0.46 13.73
CA PRO A 1 -19.61 -1.73 13.04
C PRO A 1 -20.37 -1.85 11.72
N LEU A 2 -19.68 -1.89 10.58
CA LEU A 2 -20.30 -2.31 9.32
C LEU A 2 -20.69 -3.78 9.49
N ILE A 3 -21.99 -4.06 9.58
CA ILE A 3 -22.52 -5.42 9.48
C ILE A 3 -22.75 -5.66 7.99
N CYS A 4 -21.91 -6.51 7.42
CA CYS A 4 -21.95 -6.90 6.02
C CYS A 4 -22.48 -8.33 5.90
N ASP A 5 -23.77 -8.44 5.60
CA ASP A 5 -24.41 -9.72 5.31
C ASP A 5 -24.37 -9.95 3.79
N ALA A 6 -23.53 -10.88 3.36
CA ALA A 6 -23.42 -11.30 1.97
C ALA A 6 -24.03 -12.69 1.83
N TYR A 7 -25.09 -12.82 1.02
CA TYR A 7 -25.71 -14.09 0.72
C TYR A 7 -25.95 -14.21 -0.79
N ILE A 8 -25.68 -15.39 -1.34
CA ILE A 8 -26.03 -15.72 -2.73
C ILE A 8 -27.55 -15.92 -2.75
N SER A 9 -28.24 -15.19 -3.62
CA SER A 9 -29.70 -15.27 -3.75
C SER A 9 -30.05 -15.65 -5.17
N ASP A 10 -30.75 -16.78 -5.32
CA ASP A 10 -31.00 -17.42 -6.62
C ASP A 10 -32.34 -17.04 -7.26
N GLN A 11 -33.05 -16.00 -6.84
CA GLN A 11 -34.45 -15.84 -7.24
C GLN A 11 -34.85 -14.37 -7.51
N LEU A 12 -34.74 -13.95 -8.77
CA LEU A 12 -35.76 -13.10 -9.40
C LEU A 12 -36.57 -14.00 -10.35
N PRO A 13 -37.91 -13.97 -10.32
CA PRO A 13 -38.70 -14.78 -11.23
C PRO A 13 -38.38 -14.34 -12.67
N ASN A 14 -37.93 -15.29 -13.50
CA ASN A 14 -37.57 -15.15 -14.92
C ASN A 14 -36.15 -14.65 -15.29
N SER A 15 -35.13 -14.76 -14.43
CA SER A 15 -33.73 -14.50 -14.86
C SER A 15 -32.79 -15.69 -14.63
N THR A 16 -32.10 -16.15 -15.67
CA THR A 16 -31.01 -17.14 -15.63
C THR A 16 -29.71 -16.57 -15.03
N LEU A 17 -29.69 -15.28 -14.70
CA LEU A 17 -28.54 -14.57 -14.18
C LEU A 17 -28.42 -14.78 -12.68
N LYS A 18 -27.30 -15.35 -12.23
CA LYS A 18 -26.94 -15.39 -10.81
C LYS A 18 -26.44 -14.00 -10.40
N TYR A 19 -26.90 -13.52 -9.25
CA TYR A 19 -26.45 -12.26 -8.68
C TYR A 19 -25.91 -12.48 -7.26
N LEU A 20 -24.84 -11.78 -6.91
CA LEU A 20 -24.54 -11.59 -5.49
C LEU A 20 -25.37 -10.40 -4.99
N LYS A 21 -26.22 -10.67 -4.00
CA LYS A 21 -27.03 -9.67 -3.32
C LYS A 21 -26.34 -9.29 -2.03
N PHE A 22 -25.97 -8.03 -1.92
CA PHE A 22 -25.30 -7.50 -0.76
C PHE A 22 -26.21 -6.50 -0.06
N ARG A 23 -26.36 -6.65 1.26
CA ARG A 23 -27.13 -5.72 2.09
C ARG A 23 -26.19 -5.08 3.09
N PHE A 24 -26.07 -3.75 3.03
CA PHE A 24 -25.17 -3.00 3.91
C PHE A 24 -25.86 -1.79 4.52
N ARG A 25 -25.35 -1.34 5.68
CA ARG A 25 -25.89 -0.18 6.41
C ARG A 25 -24.81 0.88 6.59
N THR A 26 -25.08 2.10 6.12
CA THR A 26 -24.25 3.30 6.36
C THR A 26 -25.17 4.42 6.83
N ASN A 27 -24.79 5.17 7.87
CA ASN A 27 -25.53 6.34 8.40
C ASN A 27 -27.07 6.20 8.41
N ASN A 28 -27.57 5.12 9.02
CA ASN A 28 -29.00 4.75 9.09
C ASN A 28 -29.74 4.46 7.78
N LYS A 29 -29.05 4.38 6.64
CA LYS A 29 -29.60 3.92 5.36
C LYS A 29 -29.16 2.49 5.05
N ILE A 30 -30.07 1.72 4.44
CA ILE A 30 -29.78 0.37 3.94
C ILE A 30 -29.53 0.48 2.44
N HIS A 31 -28.38 -0.02 2.01
CA HIS A 31 -27.97 -0.08 0.62
C HIS A 31 -28.02 -1.53 0.14
N LEU A 32 -28.53 -1.73 -1.06
CA LEU A 32 -28.58 -3.03 -1.72
C LEU A 32 -27.72 -2.97 -3.00
N LEU A 33 -26.66 -3.75 -3.05
CA LEU A 33 -25.84 -3.91 -4.25
C LEU A 33 -26.14 -5.28 -4.87
N LEU A 34 -26.55 -5.29 -6.14
CA LEU A 34 -26.74 -6.49 -6.93
C LEU A 34 -25.63 -6.54 -7.98
N LEU A 35 -24.69 -7.47 -7.82
CA LEU A 35 -23.63 -7.72 -8.79
C LEU A 35 -24.03 -8.92 -9.65
N SER A 36 -24.21 -8.72 -10.95
CA SER A 36 -24.42 -9.82 -11.89
C SER A 36 -23.14 -10.62 -12.04
N LEU A 37 -23.25 -11.95 -12.01
CA LEU A 37 -22.13 -12.85 -12.31
C LEU A 37 -21.85 -12.97 -13.82
N SER A 38 -22.61 -12.29 -14.67
CA SER A 38 -22.26 -12.10 -16.08
C SER A 38 -21.22 -10.98 -16.22
N LEU A 39 -20.19 -11.23 -17.03
CA LEU A 39 -19.04 -10.36 -17.32
C LEU A 39 -19.37 -8.98 -17.96
N SER A 40 -20.64 -8.58 -18.03
CA SER A 40 -21.08 -7.32 -18.62
C SER A 40 -21.87 -6.50 -17.58
N LEU A 41 -21.18 -5.63 -16.85
CA LEU A 41 -21.85 -4.58 -16.08
C LEU A 41 -22.39 -3.53 -17.07
N SER A 42 -23.63 -3.08 -16.89
CA SER A 42 -24.16 -1.96 -17.68
C SER A 42 -23.50 -0.63 -17.26
N LEU A 43 -23.49 0.39 -18.13
CA LEU A 43 -22.99 1.74 -17.81
C LEU A 43 -23.60 2.33 -16.53
N SER A 44 -24.87 2.02 -16.23
CA SER A 44 -25.54 2.43 -14.99
C SER A 44 -25.01 1.72 -13.75
N GLN A 45 -24.65 0.44 -13.84
CA GLN A 45 -24.05 -0.32 -12.74
C GLN A 45 -22.62 0.15 -12.44
N TYR A 46 -21.85 0.55 -13.46
CA TYR A 46 -20.56 1.20 -13.25
C TYR A 46 -20.70 2.54 -12.51
N SER A 47 -21.69 3.36 -12.86
CA SER A 47 -21.94 4.64 -12.19
C SER A 47 -22.29 4.45 -10.71
N VAL A 48 -23.12 3.45 -10.37
CA VAL A 48 -23.50 3.15 -8.98
C VAL A 48 -22.33 2.57 -8.20
N LEU A 49 -21.55 1.66 -8.80
CA LEU A 49 -20.32 1.14 -8.19
C LEU A 49 -19.32 2.26 -7.95
N PHE A 50 -19.13 3.18 -8.91
CA PHE A 50 -18.21 4.31 -8.78
C PHE A 50 -18.67 5.29 -7.71
N GLN A 51 -19.97 5.58 -7.64
CA GLN A 51 -20.57 6.40 -6.58
C GLN A 51 -20.38 5.76 -5.20
N PHE A 52 -20.60 4.45 -5.07
CA PHE A 52 -20.35 3.69 -3.85
C PHE A 52 -18.87 3.70 -3.44
N LEU A 53 -17.95 3.56 -4.40
CA LEU A 53 -16.52 3.63 -4.13
C LEU A 53 -16.10 5.04 -3.69
N ALA A 54 -16.67 6.08 -4.28
CA ALA A 54 -16.46 7.47 -3.85
C ALA A 54 -17.03 7.72 -2.44
N GLU A 55 -18.21 7.20 -2.12
CA GLU A 55 -18.81 7.26 -0.77
C GLU A 55 -18.00 6.46 0.26
N ALA A 56 -17.30 5.41 -0.16
CA ALA A 56 -16.42 4.60 0.66
C ALA A 56 -14.95 5.09 0.68
N MET A 57 -14.70 6.31 0.22
CA MET A 57 -13.38 6.96 0.16
C MET A 57 -12.32 6.20 -0.65
N VAL A 58 -12.74 5.43 -1.67
CA VAL A 58 -11.82 4.80 -2.64
C VAL A 58 -11.63 5.75 -3.82
N PHE A 59 -10.39 6.18 -4.03
CA PHE A 59 -10.08 7.22 -5.01
C PHE A 59 -9.58 6.60 -6.32
N LEU A 60 -10.38 6.73 -7.37
CA LEU A 60 -10.12 6.14 -8.68
C LEU A 60 -9.77 7.19 -9.75
N SER A 61 -8.95 6.80 -10.72
CA SER A 61 -8.70 7.58 -11.94
C SER A 61 -8.59 6.65 -13.15
N TRP A 62 -9.20 7.03 -14.27
CA TRP A 62 -9.11 6.27 -15.53
C TRP A 62 -7.76 6.47 -16.22
N GLY A 63 -7.12 7.62 -16.00
CA GLY A 63 -5.77 7.92 -16.45
C GLY A 63 -4.76 7.86 -15.32
N ARG A 64 -3.47 7.97 -15.65
CA ARG A 64 -2.40 8.12 -14.65
C ARG A 64 -2.72 9.34 -13.78
N PRO A 65 -2.81 9.20 -12.44
CA PRO A 65 -3.22 10.31 -11.58
C PRO A 65 -2.30 11.52 -11.69
N SER A 66 -2.90 12.71 -11.84
CA SER A 66 -2.16 13.98 -11.78
C SER A 66 -1.78 14.34 -10.34
N SER A 67 -0.82 15.26 -10.16
CA SER A 67 -0.48 15.78 -8.82
C SER A 67 -1.68 16.46 -8.15
N GLU A 68 -2.56 17.10 -8.93
CA GLU A 68 -3.77 17.74 -8.40
C GLU A 68 -4.77 16.71 -7.86
N GLN A 69 -5.02 15.63 -8.61
CA GLN A 69 -5.87 14.54 -8.14
C GLN A 69 -5.32 13.92 -6.85
N GLN A 70 -4.00 13.69 -6.78
CA GLN A 70 -3.35 13.19 -5.57
C GLN A 70 -3.50 14.16 -4.39
N GLN A 71 -3.37 15.47 -4.61
CA GLN A 71 -3.56 16.47 -3.55
C GLN A 71 -4.99 16.51 -3.05
N GLN A 72 -5.98 16.38 -3.93
CA GLN A 72 -7.40 16.27 -3.54
C GLN A 72 -7.64 15.04 -2.66
N VAL A 73 -7.02 13.91 -2.98
CA VAL A 73 -7.06 12.69 -2.16
C VAL A 73 -6.41 12.93 -0.79
N ILE A 74 -5.22 13.52 -0.76
CA ILE A 74 -4.49 13.82 0.49
C ILE A 74 -5.28 14.77 1.39
N ASN A 75 -5.91 15.79 0.82
CA ASN A 75 -6.73 16.75 1.57
C ASN A 75 -8.01 16.13 2.13
N LYS A 76 -8.58 15.15 1.42
CA LYS A 76 -9.74 14.37 1.89
C LYS A 76 -9.33 13.26 2.87
N ALA A 77 -8.09 12.79 2.80
CA ALA A 77 -7.56 11.79 3.71
C ALA A 77 -7.36 12.41 5.10
N GLY A 78 -8.10 11.88 6.09
CA GLY A 78 -8.04 12.38 7.46
C GLY A 78 -6.78 11.93 8.20
N THR A 79 -6.98 11.24 9.32
CA THR A 79 -5.95 10.66 10.17
C THR A 79 -5.61 9.22 9.76
N PHE A 80 -4.71 8.58 10.52
CA PHE A 80 -4.41 7.16 10.37
C PHE A 80 -5.67 6.30 10.55
N ASN A 81 -5.82 5.26 9.73
CA ASN A 81 -6.94 4.32 9.79
C ASN A 81 -6.63 3.05 10.62
N TYR A 82 -5.60 3.11 11.47
CA TYR A 82 -5.19 2.06 12.40
C TYR A 82 -4.87 2.65 13.78
N ASP A 83 -4.85 1.78 14.79
CA ASP A 83 -4.70 2.20 16.19
C ASP A 83 -3.34 2.89 16.44
N ASN A 84 -3.36 3.94 17.28
CA ASN A 84 -2.17 4.71 17.65
C ASN A 84 -1.07 3.83 18.26
N LYS A 85 -1.43 2.75 18.96
CA LYS A 85 -0.45 1.83 19.56
C LYS A 85 0.48 1.16 18.54
N TYR A 86 0.08 1.09 17.27
CA TYR A 86 0.89 0.51 16.19
C TYR A 86 1.69 1.55 15.38
N ARG A 87 1.59 2.86 15.68
CA ARG A 87 2.39 3.86 14.98
C ARG A 87 3.87 3.67 15.28
N GLY A 88 4.68 3.56 14.24
CA GLY A 88 6.10 3.26 14.34
C GLY A 88 6.40 1.78 14.57
N ALA A 89 5.39 0.90 14.62
CA ALA A 89 5.60 -0.53 14.85
C ALA A 89 6.51 -1.16 13.79
N SER A 90 6.47 -0.67 12.54
CA SER A 90 7.28 -1.20 11.43
C SER A 90 8.78 -0.90 11.57
N SER A 91 9.18 -0.06 12.54
CA SER A 91 10.59 0.18 12.90
C SER A 91 11.24 -1.02 13.59
N ARG A 92 10.42 -1.89 14.18
CA ARG A 92 10.86 -3.15 14.80
C ARG A 92 11.23 -4.17 13.71
N SER A 93 12.07 -5.13 14.06
CA SER A 93 12.39 -6.22 13.13
C SER A 93 11.16 -7.07 12.82
N ALA A 94 11.13 -7.68 11.63
CA ALA A 94 10.04 -8.56 11.23
C ALA A 94 9.84 -9.75 12.20
N ALA A 95 10.90 -10.24 12.84
CA ALA A 95 10.81 -11.28 13.87
C ALA A 95 10.03 -10.78 15.10
N LYS A 96 10.39 -9.60 15.64
CA LYS A 96 9.69 -8.98 16.77
C LYS A 96 8.22 -8.70 16.48
N LEU A 97 7.89 -8.34 15.23
CA LEU A 97 6.50 -8.15 14.82
C LEU A 97 5.69 -9.45 14.77
N LYS A 98 6.32 -10.58 14.43
CA LYS A 98 5.66 -11.89 14.37
C LYS A 98 5.45 -12.50 15.75
N GLU A 99 6.32 -12.19 16.71
CA GLU A 99 6.21 -12.63 18.11
C GLU A 99 5.23 -11.78 18.93
N ASP A 100 4.81 -10.63 18.40
CA ASP A 100 3.89 -9.72 19.07
C ASP A 100 2.45 -10.26 19.04
N SER A 101 2.02 -10.83 20.16
CA SER A 101 0.69 -11.42 20.29
C SER A 101 -0.46 -10.42 20.07
N GLU A 102 -0.24 -9.11 20.27
CA GLU A 102 -1.28 -8.11 20.01
C GLU A 102 -1.44 -7.85 18.52
N VAL A 103 -0.35 -7.86 17.74
CA VAL A 103 -0.38 -7.73 16.28
C VAL A 103 -1.19 -8.88 15.66
N ASP A 104 -0.96 -10.10 16.13
CA ASP A 104 -1.70 -11.29 15.69
C ASP A 104 -3.18 -11.22 16.09
N LYS A 105 -3.48 -10.94 17.37
CA LYS A 105 -4.85 -10.80 17.88
C LYS A 105 -5.66 -9.74 17.15
N ASP A 106 -5.04 -8.62 16.78
CA ASP A 106 -5.71 -7.52 16.07
C ASP A 106 -5.77 -7.76 14.55
N GLY A 107 -5.33 -8.93 14.08
CA GLY A 107 -5.53 -9.45 12.72
C GLY A 107 -4.56 -8.91 11.68
N PHE A 108 -3.40 -8.38 12.11
CA PHE A 108 -2.38 -7.88 11.18
C PHE A 108 -1.61 -9.03 10.53
N LEU A 109 -1.47 -8.96 9.21
CA LEU A 109 -0.54 -9.77 8.46
C LEU A 109 0.82 -9.08 8.41
N ILE A 110 1.87 -9.82 8.79
CA ILE A 110 3.25 -9.38 8.61
C ILE A 110 3.79 -9.85 7.27
N ASN A 111 4.20 -8.91 6.43
CA ASN A 111 4.95 -9.16 5.21
C ASN A 111 6.41 -8.71 5.39
N HIS A 112 7.33 -9.52 4.89
CA HIS A 112 8.77 -9.26 5.00
C HIS A 112 9.48 -9.71 3.73
N SER A 113 10.30 -8.83 3.18
CA SER A 113 11.20 -9.11 2.07
C SER A 113 12.54 -8.45 2.35
N ARG A 114 13.63 -9.20 2.14
CA ARG A 114 14.99 -8.70 2.28
C ARG A 114 15.83 -9.24 1.14
N VAL A 115 16.48 -8.35 0.40
CA VAL A 115 17.31 -8.71 -0.76
C VAL A 115 18.66 -8.02 -0.67
N LEU A 116 19.71 -8.72 -1.09
CA LEU A 116 21.04 -8.14 -1.27
C LEU A 116 21.03 -7.28 -2.53
N VAL A 117 21.38 -6.00 -2.42
CA VAL A 117 21.36 -5.05 -3.54
C VAL A 117 22.72 -4.52 -3.95
N GLY A 118 23.78 -4.87 -3.22
CA GLY A 118 25.13 -4.48 -3.59
C GLY A 118 26.10 -4.60 -2.43
N TYR A 119 27.27 -3.97 -2.58
CA TYR A 119 28.35 -4.01 -1.61
C TYR A 119 28.99 -2.63 -1.44
N GLY A 120 29.40 -2.36 -0.21
CA GLY A 120 30.13 -1.16 0.16
C GLY A 120 29.27 0.09 0.22
N LYS A 121 29.95 1.18 0.58
CA LYS A 121 29.32 2.47 0.83
C LYS A 121 28.68 3.08 -0.41
N GLU A 122 29.25 2.88 -1.59
CA GLU A 122 28.70 3.45 -2.83
C GLU A 122 27.31 2.89 -3.12
N SER A 123 27.15 1.56 -3.08
CA SER A 123 25.83 0.92 -3.22
C SER A 123 24.85 1.37 -2.15
N TYR A 124 25.31 1.57 -0.90
CA TYR A 124 24.47 2.10 0.17
C TYR A 124 23.98 3.52 -0.13
N GLU A 125 24.86 4.44 -0.53
CA GLU A 125 24.47 5.82 -0.85
C GLU A 125 23.54 5.88 -2.07
N LYS A 126 23.75 5.02 -3.08
CA LYS A 126 22.82 4.85 -4.21
C LYS A 126 21.46 4.35 -3.73
N GLY A 127 21.42 3.32 -2.90
CA GLY A 127 20.19 2.77 -2.33
C GLY A 127 19.44 3.80 -1.47
N LYS A 128 20.17 4.57 -0.65
CA LYS A 128 19.59 5.66 0.17
C LYS A 128 18.93 6.71 -0.72
N LYS A 129 19.65 7.21 -1.73
CA LYS A 129 19.09 8.16 -2.70
C LYS A 129 17.91 7.57 -3.46
N ALA A 130 17.94 6.28 -3.79
CA ALA A 130 16.85 5.60 -4.45
C ALA A 130 15.57 5.60 -3.61
N LEU A 131 15.68 5.37 -2.30
CA LEU A 131 14.54 5.47 -1.37
C LEU A 131 14.02 6.91 -1.24
N GLN A 132 14.92 7.88 -1.06
CA GLN A 132 14.56 9.30 -0.95
C GLN A 132 13.85 9.85 -2.21
N ASN A 133 14.14 9.26 -3.37
CA ASN A 133 13.57 9.66 -4.67
C ASN A 133 12.52 8.65 -5.20
N TRP A 134 11.96 7.81 -4.32
CA TRP A 134 10.88 6.86 -4.64
C TRP A 134 11.17 5.87 -5.79
N LYS A 135 12.44 5.55 -6.06
CA LYS A 135 12.84 4.67 -7.18
C LYS A 135 12.38 3.22 -7.02
N HIS A 136 12.17 2.78 -5.78
CA HIS A 136 11.56 1.48 -5.45
C HIS A 136 10.04 1.44 -5.71
N PHE A 137 9.43 2.58 -6.07
CA PHE A 137 8.13 2.72 -6.72
C PHE A 137 8.28 3.09 -8.21
N GLY A 138 9.42 2.83 -8.84
CA GLY A 138 9.69 3.17 -10.24
C GLY A 138 9.09 2.17 -11.23
N MET A 139 7.81 1.80 -11.08
CA MET A 139 7.14 0.79 -11.89
C MET A 139 6.06 1.42 -12.79
N ASP A 140 5.77 0.79 -13.93
CA ASP A 140 4.71 1.28 -14.83
C ASP A 140 3.31 1.23 -14.20
N TRP A 141 3.13 0.35 -13.21
CA TRP A 141 1.87 0.10 -12.53
C TRP A 141 1.80 0.66 -11.12
N ALA A 142 2.88 1.21 -10.56
CA ALA A 142 2.87 1.82 -9.24
C ALA A 142 3.86 2.97 -9.18
N PHE A 143 3.47 4.12 -8.64
CA PHE A 143 4.36 5.27 -8.45
C PHE A 143 3.94 6.16 -7.29
N VAL A 144 4.86 7.01 -6.85
CA VAL A 144 4.64 8.16 -5.96
C VAL A 144 5.06 9.42 -6.70
N ASP A 145 4.41 10.56 -6.44
CA ASP A 145 4.83 11.84 -7.00
C ASP A 145 6.29 12.14 -6.61
N PRO A 146 7.22 12.28 -7.57
CA PRO A 146 8.65 12.49 -7.30
C PRO A 146 8.95 13.79 -6.55
N LYS A 147 8.00 14.74 -6.47
CA LYS A 147 8.14 15.97 -5.68
C LYS A 147 7.92 15.74 -4.19
N THR A 148 7.35 14.59 -3.81
CA THR A 148 7.10 14.22 -2.42
C THR A 148 8.42 13.98 -1.71
N ARG A 149 8.69 14.69 -0.61
CA ARG A 149 9.86 14.42 0.21
C ARG A 149 9.59 13.32 1.23
N VAL A 150 10.56 12.45 1.42
CA VAL A 150 10.56 11.45 2.50
C VAL A 150 10.93 12.14 3.82
N GLU A 151 9.95 12.77 4.45
CA GLU A 151 10.09 13.50 5.72
C GLU A 151 8.91 13.17 6.63
N THR A 152 9.14 13.02 7.94
CA THR A 152 8.09 12.72 8.92
C THR A 152 6.96 13.73 8.84
N GLY A 153 5.72 13.24 8.78
CA GLY A 153 4.52 14.07 8.67
C GLY A 153 4.07 14.32 7.23
N ASN A 154 4.92 14.12 6.22
CA ASN A 154 4.50 14.32 4.83
C ASN A 154 3.46 13.28 4.43
N LYS A 155 2.32 13.77 3.96
CA LYS A 155 1.27 12.96 3.34
C LYS A 155 1.55 12.79 1.86
N PHE A 156 1.22 11.61 1.33
CA PHE A 156 1.41 11.29 -0.07
C PHE A 156 0.41 10.23 -0.54
N CYS A 157 0.37 9.98 -1.84
CA CYS A 157 -0.37 8.86 -2.42
C CYS A 157 0.58 7.88 -3.08
N ILE A 158 0.34 6.59 -2.85
CA ILE A 158 0.79 5.57 -3.80
C ILE A 158 -0.32 5.43 -4.85
N CYS A 159 0.05 5.64 -6.11
CA CYS A 159 -0.85 5.46 -7.24
C CYS A 159 -0.59 4.09 -7.85
N VAL A 160 -1.58 3.19 -7.81
CA VAL A 160 -1.46 1.81 -8.29
C VAL A 160 -2.44 1.54 -9.42
N LYS A 161 -1.93 1.14 -10.59
CA LYS A 161 -2.74 0.69 -11.72
C LYS A 161 -3.28 -0.71 -11.41
N GLN A 162 -4.61 -0.81 -11.36
CA GLN A 162 -5.33 -2.07 -11.43
C GLN A 162 -5.70 -2.36 -12.88
N VAL A 163 -6.46 -3.43 -13.15
CA VAL A 163 -6.73 -3.86 -14.53
C VAL A 163 -7.34 -2.73 -15.38
N LEU A 164 -8.25 -1.90 -14.84
CA LEU A 164 -8.87 -0.80 -15.61
C LEU A 164 -8.94 0.58 -14.91
N PRO A 165 -8.88 0.73 -13.57
CA PRO A 165 -8.60 2.04 -12.98
C PRO A 165 -7.27 2.10 -12.21
N TRP A 166 -6.68 3.29 -12.14
CA TRP A 166 -5.72 3.65 -11.12
C TRP A 166 -6.43 3.86 -9.79
N VAL A 167 -5.80 3.38 -8.72
CA VAL A 167 -6.24 3.58 -7.34
C VAL A 167 -5.20 4.46 -6.66
N MET A 168 -5.66 5.55 -6.04
CA MET A 168 -4.82 6.41 -5.20
C MET A 168 -5.01 6.01 -3.74
N LEU A 169 -3.92 5.63 -3.11
CA LEU A 169 -3.89 5.11 -1.75
C LEU A 169 -3.17 6.13 -0.87
N PRO A 170 -3.86 6.85 0.04
CA PRO A 170 -3.25 7.89 0.86
C PRO A 170 -2.47 7.30 2.04
N LEU A 171 -1.25 7.81 2.25
CA LEU A 171 -0.37 7.46 3.37
C LEU A 171 0.26 8.73 3.94
N GLN A 172 0.91 8.56 5.10
CA GLN A 172 1.75 9.56 5.72
C GLN A 172 3.06 8.91 6.18
N VAL A 173 4.19 9.60 5.96
CA VAL A 173 5.46 9.19 6.55
C VAL A 173 5.38 9.35 8.06
N VAL A 174 5.47 8.24 8.80
CA VAL A 174 5.35 8.19 10.27
C VAL A 174 6.68 8.50 10.92
N TYR A 175 7.77 8.02 10.35
CA TYR A 175 9.12 8.28 10.82
C TYR A 175 10.13 8.13 9.69
N VAL A 176 11.27 8.79 9.85
CA VAL A 176 12.49 8.56 9.07
C VAL A 176 13.58 8.17 10.07
N ASP A 177 14.25 7.06 9.80
CA ASP A 177 15.32 6.51 10.63
C ASP A 177 16.63 6.51 9.85
N GLU A 178 17.64 7.20 10.37
CA GLU A 178 18.99 7.22 9.82
C GLU A 178 20.02 6.98 10.92
N ILE A 179 20.75 5.88 10.80
CA ILE A 179 21.79 5.49 11.74
C ILE A 179 23.12 5.40 10.99
N ARG A 180 24.15 6.05 11.51
CA ARG A 180 25.51 5.93 11.00
C ARG A 180 26.49 5.84 12.15
N LYS A 181 27.05 4.64 12.39
CA LYS A 181 27.95 4.40 13.53
C LYS A 181 29.33 5.03 13.35
N SER A 182 29.86 5.07 12.13
CA SER A 182 31.11 5.75 11.80
C SER A 182 31.22 6.06 10.31
N ARG A 183 32.30 6.72 9.87
CA ARG A 183 32.53 7.00 8.44
C ARG A 183 32.64 5.73 7.58
N LYS A 184 33.16 4.63 8.15
CA LYS A 184 33.43 3.34 7.49
C LYS A 184 32.60 2.17 8.02
N GLY A 185 31.82 2.37 9.09
CA GLY A 185 31.06 1.33 9.75
C GLY A 185 29.63 1.16 9.21
N PRO A 186 28.84 0.28 9.85
CA PRO A 186 27.46 0.02 9.48
C PRO A 186 26.62 1.29 9.43
N ALA A 187 25.71 1.33 8.47
CA ALA A 187 24.80 2.44 8.26
C ALA A 187 23.42 1.95 7.83
N ARG A 188 22.37 2.64 8.25
CA ARG A 188 20.99 2.33 7.90
C ARG A 188 20.25 3.61 7.57
N PHE A 189 19.46 3.56 6.52
CA PHE A 189 18.44 4.57 6.23
C PHE A 189 17.13 3.86 5.97
N GLY A 190 16.03 4.36 6.52
CA GLY A 190 14.70 3.87 6.20
C GLY A 190 13.62 4.84 6.65
N TYR A 191 12.40 4.56 6.22
CA TYR A 191 11.23 5.31 6.65
C TYR A 191 10.03 4.39 6.73
N GLY A 192 9.14 4.68 7.66
CA GLY A 192 7.85 4.00 7.81
C GLY A 192 6.73 4.89 7.28
N SER A 193 5.79 4.31 6.54
CA SER A 193 4.59 4.99 6.04
C SER A 193 3.34 4.31 6.58
N GLY A 194 2.47 5.09 7.20
CA GLY A 194 1.20 4.65 7.76
C GLY A 194 0.05 4.97 6.83
N THR A 195 -0.92 4.07 6.74
CA THR A 195 -2.12 4.24 5.92
C THR A 195 -3.10 5.25 6.54
N LEU A 196 -3.68 6.12 5.72
CA LEU A 196 -4.70 7.11 6.12
C LEU A 196 -6.11 6.63 5.77
N GLN A 197 -7.16 7.33 6.25
CA GLN A 197 -8.52 7.04 5.77
C GLN A 197 -8.63 7.21 4.25
N GLY A 198 -9.37 6.29 3.62
CA GLY A 198 -9.44 6.11 2.17
C GLY A 198 -8.38 5.15 1.59
N HIS A 199 -7.44 4.69 2.41
CA HIS A 199 -6.60 3.55 2.06
C HIS A 199 -7.39 2.23 2.20
N LEU A 200 -7.21 1.31 1.25
CA LEU A 200 -7.91 0.01 1.26
C LEU A 200 -7.47 -0.92 2.40
N LEU A 201 -6.25 -0.73 2.88
CA LEU A 201 -5.65 -1.45 4.02
C LEU A 201 -5.42 -0.50 5.20
N ALA A 202 -5.31 -1.08 6.40
CA ALA A 202 -4.91 -0.42 7.63
C ALA A 202 -3.59 -1.01 8.11
N GLY A 203 -2.58 -0.16 8.35
CA GLY A 203 -1.28 -0.58 8.87
C GLY A 203 -0.14 0.35 8.48
N GLU A 204 1.08 -0.19 8.55
CA GLU A 204 2.31 0.56 8.34
C GLU A 204 3.31 -0.27 7.53
N GLU A 205 4.07 0.38 6.65
CA GLU A 205 5.10 -0.24 5.82
C GLU A 205 6.41 0.53 5.90
N ARG A 206 7.49 -0.19 6.21
CA ARG A 206 8.86 0.32 6.22
C ARG A 206 9.60 -0.11 4.96
N PHE A 207 10.31 0.85 4.38
CA PHE A 207 11.35 0.64 3.38
C PHE A 207 12.69 1.05 3.97
N SER A 208 13.73 0.22 3.83
CA SER A 208 15.05 0.56 4.35
C SER A 208 16.20 -0.05 3.56
N VAL A 209 17.33 0.65 3.57
CA VAL A 209 18.63 0.16 3.11
C VAL A 209 19.61 0.10 4.28
N GLU A 210 20.35 -0.99 4.37
CA GLU A 210 21.32 -1.24 5.44
C GLU A 210 22.64 -1.71 4.87
N LEU A 211 23.72 -1.01 5.22
CA LEU A 211 25.10 -1.48 5.08
C LEU A 211 25.49 -2.21 6.37
N ASP A 212 25.73 -3.51 6.28
CA ASP A 212 26.15 -4.32 7.42
C ASP A 212 27.67 -4.29 7.65
N GLY A 213 28.14 -5.01 8.67
CA GLY A 213 29.55 -5.07 9.06
C GLY A 213 30.46 -5.78 8.05
N ASP A 214 29.90 -6.64 7.20
CA ASP A 214 30.63 -7.33 6.12
C ASP A 214 30.71 -6.49 4.85
N GLY A 215 30.10 -5.30 4.87
CA GLY A 215 30.00 -4.43 3.70
C GLY A 215 28.92 -4.86 2.72
N LYS A 216 27.97 -5.74 3.08
CA LYS A 216 26.81 -6.06 2.23
C LYS A 216 25.75 -4.97 2.39
N VAL A 217 25.09 -4.63 1.29
CA VAL A 217 23.99 -3.67 1.27
C VAL A 217 22.68 -4.40 1.05
N TRP A 218 21.79 -4.32 2.03
CA TRP A 218 20.50 -4.98 2.02
C TRP A 218 19.38 -3.96 1.82
N TYR A 219 18.44 -4.27 0.95
CA TYR A 219 17.14 -3.60 0.90
C TYR A 219 16.11 -4.46 1.63
N GLU A 220 15.31 -3.82 2.48
CA GLU A 220 14.32 -4.50 3.30
C GLU A 220 12.98 -3.78 3.27
N ILE A 221 11.92 -4.55 3.07
CA ILE A 221 10.52 -4.16 3.17
C ILE A 221 9.93 -4.91 4.37
N THR A 222 9.30 -4.19 5.28
CA THR A 222 8.55 -4.78 6.40
C THR A 222 7.22 -4.08 6.54
N SER A 223 6.12 -4.81 6.41
CA SER A 223 4.78 -4.26 6.62
C SER A 223 3.96 -5.08 7.58
N LEU A 224 3.14 -4.39 8.35
CA LEU A 224 2.02 -4.95 9.10
C LEU A 224 0.75 -4.34 8.51
N SER A 225 -0.19 -5.17 8.06
CA SER A 225 -1.42 -4.66 7.44
C SER A 225 -2.60 -5.60 7.61
N LYS A 226 -3.81 -5.02 7.62
CA LYS A 226 -5.08 -5.75 7.58
C LYS A 226 -6.08 -5.06 6.66
N PRO A 227 -7.11 -5.77 6.18
CA PRO A 227 -8.21 -5.15 5.43
C PRO A 227 -8.84 -3.98 6.20
N ALA A 228 -9.01 -2.82 5.55
CA ALA A 228 -9.71 -1.66 6.11
C ALA A 228 -10.97 -1.31 5.33
N HIS A 229 -11.16 -1.93 4.17
CA HIS A 229 -12.27 -1.69 3.26
C HIS A 229 -12.90 -3.00 2.79
N PHE A 230 -14.20 -3.01 2.52
CA PHE A 230 -14.94 -4.20 2.08
C PHE A 230 -14.30 -4.88 0.85
N LEU A 231 -13.84 -4.10 -0.13
CA LEU A 231 -13.11 -4.63 -1.29
C LEU A 231 -11.83 -5.38 -0.90
N SER A 232 -11.08 -4.87 0.08
CA SER A 232 -9.86 -5.54 0.55
C SER A 232 -10.16 -6.79 1.37
N PHE A 233 -11.33 -6.86 2.01
CA PHE A 233 -11.79 -8.03 2.74
C PHE A 233 -12.20 -9.15 1.78
N LEU A 234 -13.07 -8.86 0.80
CA LEU A 234 -13.46 -9.84 -0.22
C LEU A 234 -12.27 -10.27 -1.08
N GLY A 235 -11.40 -9.32 -1.44
CA GLY A 235 -10.21 -9.54 -2.24
C GLY A 235 -8.98 -9.92 -1.44
N TYR A 236 -9.10 -10.34 -0.18
CA TYR A 236 -7.93 -10.46 0.69
C TYR A 236 -6.85 -11.42 0.17
N PRO A 237 -7.18 -12.60 -0.40
CA PRO A 237 -6.18 -13.44 -1.07
C PRO A 237 -5.44 -12.70 -2.20
N TYR A 238 -6.18 -11.93 -3.01
CA TYR A 238 -5.61 -11.10 -4.07
C TYR A 238 -4.71 -9.99 -3.51
N VAL A 239 -5.11 -9.33 -2.43
CA VAL A 239 -4.28 -8.33 -1.72
C VAL A 239 -2.95 -8.95 -1.29
N LYS A 240 -2.96 -10.13 -0.68
CA LYS A 240 -1.73 -10.83 -0.26
C LYS A 240 -0.81 -11.12 -1.45
N LEU A 241 -1.36 -11.54 -2.57
CA LEU A 241 -0.61 -11.75 -3.81
C LEU A 241 -0.01 -10.43 -4.33
N ARG A 242 -0.78 -9.34 -4.32
CA ARG A 242 -0.32 -8.02 -4.76
C ARG A 242 0.77 -7.43 -3.85
N GLN A 243 0.72 -7.66 -2.54
CA GLN A 243 1.78 -7.25 -1.62
C GLN A 243 3.09 -8.00 -1.88
N LYS A 244 3.03 -9.32 -2.14
CA LYS A 244 4.21 -10.10 -2.54
C LYS A 244 4.76 -9.64 -3.90
N HIS A 245 3.87 -9.42 -4.87
CA HIS A 245 4.23 -8.92 -6.19
C HIS A 245 4.90 -7.54 -6.11
N PHE A 246 4.33 -6.63 -5.31
CA PHE A 246 4.93 -5.33 -5.03
C PHE A 246 6.31 -5.47 -4.40
N ALA A 247 6.46 -6.28 -3.35
CA ALA A 247 7.75 -6.47 -2.69
C ALA A 247 8.83 -6.98 -3.66
N HIS A 248 8.47 -7.91 -4.54
CA HIS A 248 9.37 -8.44 -5.57
C HIS A 248 9.78 -7.36 -6.58
N HIS A 249 8.82 -6.64 -7.17
CA HIS A 249 9.12 -5.62 -8.18
C HIS A 249 9.84 -4.40 -7.60
N SER A 250 9.45 -3.99 -6.38
CA SER A 250 10.11 -2.92 -5.63
C SER A 250 11.58 -3.27 -5.36
N SER A 251 11.85 -4.51 -4.96
CA SER A 251 13.20 -5.04 -4.77
C SER A 251 14.01 -5.01 -6.06
N HIS A 252 13.43 -5.44 -7.18
CA HIS A 252 14.08 -5.39 -8.49
C HIS A 252 14.36 -3.96 -8.95
N ALA A 253 13.42 -3.03 -8.72
CA ALA A 253 13.59 -1.63 -9.09
C ALA A 253 14.75 -0.98 -8.31
N LEU A 254 14.85 -1.26 -7.00
CA LEU A 254 15.96 -0.74 -6.21
C LEU A 254 17.29 -1.39 -6.60
N LEU A 255 17.32 -2.72 -6.77
CA LEU A 255 18.49 -3.46 -7.24
C LEU A 255 19.01 -2.87 -8.56
N LYS A 256 18.13 -2.71 -9.55
CA LYS A 256 18.46 -2.08 -10.83
C LYS A 256 19.05 -0.68 -10.63
N HIS A 257 18.45 0.17 -9.81
CA HIS A 257 18.96 1.52 -9.57
C HIS A 257 20.34 1.54 -8.89
N VAL A 258 20.63 0.58 -8.01
CA VAL A 258 21.94 0.47 -7.37
C VAL A 258 23.02 0.02 -8.36
N HIS A 259 22.66 -0.81 -9.35
CA HIS A 259 23.56 -1.34 -10.37
C HIS A 259 23.66 -0.50 -11.65
N ASP A 260 22.65 0.31 -11.97
CA ASP A 260 22.66 1.21 -13.12
C ASP A 260 23.65 2.35 -12.87
N SER A 261 24.90 2.12 -13.27
CA SER A 261 26.02 3.07 -13.18
C SER A 261 27.04 2.84 -14.30
N SER A 262 26.54 2.80 -15.53
CA SER A 262 27.34 2.94 -16.76
C SER A 262 26.86 4.09 -17.67
N SER A 263 26.14 5.08 -17.14
CA SER A 263 25.85 6.33 -17.87
C SER A 263 26.28 7.55 -17.06
N PRO A 264 27.19 8.41 -17.57
CA PRO A 264 27.56 9.67 -16.93
C PRO A 264 26.40 10.70 -17.03
N PRO A 265 26.43 11.76 -16.19
CA PRO A 265 25.50 12.88 -16.26
C PRO A 265 25.57 13.66 -17.57
#